data_AF-A0A820SYA2-F1
#
_entry.id   AF-A0A820SYA2-F1
#
_cell.length_a   1.000
_cell.length_b   1.000
_cell.length_c   1.000
_cell.angle_alpha   90.00
_cell.angle_beta   90.00
_cell.angle_gamma   90.00
#
_symmetry.space_group_name_H-M   'P 1'
#
loop_
_entity.id
_entity.type
_entity.pdbx_description
1 polymer ?
#
loop_
_entity_poly.entity_id
_entity_poly.type
_entity_poly.pdbx_seq_one_letter_code
_entity_poly.pdbx_strand_id
1 'polypeptide(L)'
;TDPHRKIFQRGGINSFIIAVPKSLGLLNYIRIWHDNSGEGSSASWFLKYIIVRDLQTLDKSYFISQQWFAVEKDDRRIERTLPIASEAEMQEFSYVLSKKAYHSISDGHLWF
;
A
#
# COMPACT_ATOMS: atom_id res chain seq x y z
N THR A 1 14.86 -12.59 8.90
CA THR A 1 13.46 -12.54 8.45
C THR A 1 12.78 -13.80 8.92
N ASP A 2 11.55 -13.71 9.44
CA ASP A 2 10.79 -14.87 9.92
C ASP A 2 10.23 -15.67 8.72
N PRO A 3 10.67 -16.92 8.50
CA PRO A 3 10.24 -17.74 7.37
C PRO A 3 8.78 -18.19 7.45
N HIS A 4 8.14 -18.10 8.62
CA HIS A 4 6.74 -18.50 8.79
C HIS A 4 5.75 -17.36 8.54
N ARG A 5 6.25 -16.12 8.46
CA ARG A 5 5.41 -14.95 8.19
C ARG A 5 4.92 -14.96 6.75
N LYS A 6 3.64 -15.26 6.56
CA LYS A 6 2.97 -15.09 5.26
C LYS A 6 2.84 -13.61 4.91
N ILE A 7 3.51 -13.18 3.85
CA ILE A 7 3.50 -11.80 3.33
C ILE A 7 2.79 -11.76 1.97
N PHE A 8 2.40 -10.55 1.56
CA PHE A 8 1.74 -10.24 0.29
C PHE A 8 0.49 -11.08 0.00
N GLN A 9 -0.21 -11.49 1.04
CA GLN A 9 -1.47 -12.21 0.93
C GLN A 9 -2.58 -11.27 0.43
N ARG A 10 -3.56 -11.81 -0.30
CA ARG A 10 -4.72 -11.05 -0.77
C ARG A 10 -5.42 -10.35 0.40
N GLY A 11 -5.65 -9.04 0.26
CA GLY A 11 -6.27 -8.21 1.29
C GLY A 11 -5.37 -7.94 2.51
N GLY A 12 -4.13 -8.43 2.52
CA GLY A 12 -3.18 -8.25 3.60
C GLY A 12 -2.55 -6.86 3.61
N ILE A 13 -2.15 -6.44 4.80
CA ILE A 13 -1.27 -5.29 5.03
C ILE A 13 0.02 -5.84 5.62
N ASN A 14 1.16 -5.47 5.05
CA ASN A 14 2.46 -5.89 5.54
C ASN A 14 3.33 -4.68 5.87
N SER A 15 3.89 -4.68 7.08
CA SER A 15 4.83 -3.68 7.55
C SER A 15 6.24 -4.25 7.62
N PHE A 16 7.20 -3.44 7.19
CA PHE A 16 8.62 -3.75 7.16
C PHE A 16 9.39 -2.59 7.79
N ILE A 17 10.55 -2.88 8.37
CA ILE A 17 11.50 -1.87 8.85
C ILE A 17 12.70 -1.91 7.90
N ILE A 18 13.07 -0.74 7.38
CA ILE A 18 14.21 -0.58 6.49
C ILE A 18 15.19 0.38 7.16
N ALA A 19 16.44 -0.04 7.31
CA ALA A 19 17.51 0.80 7.80
C ALA A 19 18.26 1.41 6.62
N VAL A 20 18.52 2.71 6.70
CA VAL A 20 19.31 3.47 5.73
C VAL A 20 20.50 4.11 6.43
N PRO A 21 21.66 4.24 5.78
CA PRO A 21 22.88 4.77 6.42
C PRO A 21 22.77 6.25 6.79
N LYS A 22 21.87 7.01 6.16
CA LYS A 22 21.61 8.43 6.39
C LYS A 22 20.12 8.71 6.21
N SER A 23 19.62 9.79 6.83
CA SER A 23 18.25 10.26 6.61
C SER A 23 18.00 10.52 5.11
N LEU A 24 16.82 10.11 4.64
CA LEU A 24 16.37 10.37 3.26
C LEU A 24 15.79 11.79 3.09
N GLY A 25 15.58 12.52 4.19
CA GLY A 25 14.91 13.82 4.18
C GLY A 25 13.46 13.71 3.71
N LEU A 26 12.98 14.76 3.03
CA LEU A 26 11.64 14.79 2.46
C LEU A 26 11.56 13.84 1.25
N LEU A 27 10.64 12.88 1.31
CA LEU A 27 10.42 11.92 0.24
C LEU A 27 9.61 12.53 -0.91
N ASN A 28 10.06 12.34 -2.14
CA ASN A 28 9.39 12.84 -3.33
C ASN A 28 8.61 11.74 -4.08
N TYR A 29 9.19 10.55 -4.18
CA TYR A 29 8.60 9.42 -4.89
C TYR A 29 9.08 8.09 -4.30
N ILE A 30 8.30 7.04 -4.55
CA ILE A 30 8.68 5.64 -4.32
C ILE A 30 8.56 4.86 -5.62
N ARG A 31 9.58 4.05 -5.95
CA ARG A 31 9.48 3.05 -7.01
C ARG A 31 9.19 1.69 -6.38
N ILE A 32 8.14 1.02 -6.84
CA ILE A 32 7.71 -0.28 -6.36
C ILE A 32 7.44 -1.20 -7.54
N TRP A 33 7.84 -2.46 -7.41
CA TRP A 33 7.68 -3.50 -8.43
C TRP A 33 7.68 -4.89 -7.80
N HIS A 34 7.29 -5.90 -8.58
CA HIS A 34 7.44 -7.32 -8.23
C HIS A 34 7.96 -8.11 -9.43
N ASP A 35 8.49 -9.30 -9.18
CA ASP A 35 9.10 -10.18 -10.19
C ASP A 35 8.10 -11.05 -10.97
N ASN A 36 6.80 -10.81 -10.78
CA ASN A 36 5.72 -11.62 -11.33
C ASN A 36 5.78 -13.12 -10.95
N SER A 37 6.39 -13.45 -9.81
CA SER A 37 6.35 -14.80 -9.25
C SER A 37 4.94 -15.19 -8.80
N GLY A 38 4.65 -16.50 -8.85
CA GLY A 38 3.32 -17.06 -8.59
C GLY A 38 2.64 -17.58 -9.87
N GLU A 39 1.58 -18.37 -9.70
CA GLU A 39 0.84 -18.96 -10.82
C GLU A 39 -0.47 -18.22 -11.08
N GLY A 40 -0.76 -17.93 -12.35
CA GLY A 40 -2.01 -17.29 -12.77
C GLY A 40 -2.30 -16.00 -12.00
N SER A 41 -3.51 -15.90 -11.44
CA SER A 41 -3.94 -14.71 -10.70
C SER A 41 -3.25 -14.52 -9.34
N SER A 42 -2.41 -15.47 -8.91
CA SER A 42 -1.60 -15.31 -7.70
C SER A 42 -0.35 -14.46 -7.93
N ALA A 43 0.06 -14.23 -9.19
CA ALA A 43 1.11 -13.28 -9.54
C ALA A 43 0.62 -11.83 -9.58
N SER A 44 -0.70 -11.62 -9.71
CA SER A 44 -1.32 -10.29 -9.80
C SER A 44 -1.39 -9.63 -8.42
N TRP A 45 -0.94 -8.37 -8.33
CA TRP A 45 -1.00 -7.62 -7.09
C TRP A 45 -1.75 -6.30 -7.24
N PHE A 46 -2.83 -6.11 -6.50
CA PHE A 46 -3.50 -4.82 -6.41
C PHE A 46 -2.94 -4.01 -5.24
N LEU A 47 -2.20 -2.94 -5.55
CA LEU A 47 -1.64 -2.05 -4.53
C LEU A 47 -2.58 -0.87 -4.31
N LYS A 48 -3.14 -0.77 -3.10
CA LYS A 48 -3.96 0.39 -2.72
C LYS A 48 -3.10 1.62 -2.41
N TYR A 49 -2.18 1.47 -1.45
CA TYR A 49 -1.34 2.56 -0.97
C TYR A 49 -0.10 2.03 -0.23
N ILE A 50 0.90 2.89 -0.07
CA ILE A 50 2.08 2.68 0.78
C ILE A 50 2.16 3.85 1.76
N ILE A 51 2.52 3.55 3.02
CA ILE A 51 2.84 4.56 4.03
C ILE A 51 4.28 4.34 4.45
N VAL A 52 5.11 5.37 4.29
CA VAL A 52 6.47 5.40 4.84
C VAL A 52 6.45 6.25 6.09
N ARG A 53 6.89 5.69 7.21
CA ARG A 53 7.02 6.41 8.48
C ARG A 53 8.49 6.52 8.83
N ASP A 54 8.99 7.75 8.97
CA ASP A 54 10.28 7.98 9.59
C ASP A 54 10.16 7.71 11.09
N LEU A 55 10.96 6.78 11.62
CA LEU A 55 10.88 6.40 13.04
C LEU A 55 11.60 7.38 13.97
N GLN A 56 12.45 8.25 13.43
CA GLN A 56 13.18 9.29 14.16
C GLN A 56 12.33 10.55 14.30
N THR A 57 11.67 10.99 13.23
CA THR A 57 10.84 12.21 13.24
C THR A 57 9.35 11.94 13.47
N LEU A 58 8.92 10.69 13.27
CA LEU A 58 7.51 10.24 13.27
C LEU A 58 6.69 10.73 12.09
N ASP A 59 7.31 11.42 11.12
CA ASP A 59 6.64 11.90 9.91
C ASP A 59 6.15 10.74 9.04
N LYS A 60 5.03 10.97 8.35
CA LYS A 60 4.41 9.99 7.46
C LYS A 60 4.32 10.57 6.05
N SER A 61 4.86 9.84 5.09
CA SER A 61 4.64 10.08 3.66
C SER A 61 3.71 9.01 3.12
N TYR A 62 2.72 9.43 2.33
CA TYR A 62 1.72 8.55 1.75
C TYR A 62 1.92 8.50 0.24
N PHE A 63 1.77 7.31 -0.34
CA PHE A 63 1.84 7.07 -1.76
C PHE A 63 0.59 6.29 -2.16
N ILE A 64 -0.31 6.92 -2.91
CA ILE A 64 -1.58 6.33 -3.33
C ILE A 64 -1.39 5.71 -4.72
N SER A 65 -1.93 4.51 -4.95
CA SER A 65 -1.85 3.83 -6.25
C SER A 65 -3.22 3.40 -6.76
N GLN A 66 -3.94 2.55 -6.03
CA GLN A 66 -5.24 1.99 -6.41
C GLN A 66 -5.26 1.32 -7.81
N GLN A 67 -4.18 0.62 -8.16
CA GLN A 67 -4.01 0.01 -9.48
C GLN A 67 -3.48 -1.44 -9.40
N TRP A 68 -3.73 -2.22 -10.45
CA TRP A 68 -3.11 -3.53 -10.61
C TRP A 68 -1.65 -3.40 -11.06
N PHE A 69 -0.82 -4.25 -10.47
CA PHE A 69 0.54 -4.58 -10.85
C PHE A 69 0.48 -6.04 -11.34
N ALA A 70 0.27 -6.22 -12.64
CA ALA A 70 0.10 -7.54 -13.23
C ALA A 70 0.27 -7.45 -14.76
N VAL A 71 0.76 -8.52 -15.38
CA VAL A 71 0.95 -8.57 -16.85
C VAL A 71 -0.36 -8.79 -17.62
N GLU A 72 -1.38 -9.31 -16.94
CA GLU A 72 -2.68 -9.70 -17.48
C GLU A 72 -3.84 -8.79 -17.05
N LYS A 73 -3.56 -7.73 -16.27
CA LYS A 73 -4.55 -6.73 -15.80
C LYS A 73 -4.12 -5.31 -16.17
N ASP A 74 -5.09 -4.39 -16.14
CA ASP A 74 -4.92 -2.94 -16.36
C ASP A 74 -3.97 -2.62 -17.54
N ASP A 75 -2.91 -1.86 -17.28
CA ASP A 75 -1.91 -1.40 -18.25
C ASP A 75 -0.77 -2.41 -18.46
N ARG A 76 -0.91 -3.62 -17.91
CA ARG A 76 0.05 -4.74 -18.04
C ARG A 76 1.42 -4.45 -17.46
N ARG A 77 1.52 -3.53 -16.48
CA ARG A 77 2.78 -3.16 -15.83
C ARG A 77 2.87 -3.79 -14.45
N ILE A 78 4.07 -4.21 -14.08
CA ILE A 78 4.42 -4.77 -12.76
C ILE A 78 5.29 -3.81 -11.93
N GLU A 79 5.53 -2.60 -12.44
CA GLU A 79 6.30 -1.56 -11.78
C GLU A 79 5.63 -0.20 -11.90
N ARG A 80 5.77 0.64 -10.87
CA ARG A 80 5.34 2.04 -10.89
C ARG A 80 6.27 2.90 -10.04
N THR A 81 6.37 4.17 -10.43
CA THR A 81 6.92 5.24 -9.59
C THR A 81 5.76 6.12 -9.15
N LEU A 82 5.53 6.21 -7.84
CA LEU A 82 4.44 6.95 -7.24
C LEU A 82 4.99 8.22 -6.57
N PRO A 83 4.46 9.42 -6.85
CA PRO A 83 4.82 10.62 -6.12
C PRO A 83 4.19 10.61 -4.71
N ILE A 84 4.69 11.46 -3.83
CA ILE A 84 4.01 11.73 -2.56
C ILE A 84 2.59 12.23 -2.83
N ALA A 85 1.64 11.74 -2.05
CA ALA A 85 0.25 12.11 -2.17
C ALA A 85 0.07 13.61 -1.87
N SER A 86 -0.67 14.28 -2.74
CA SER A 86 -1.14 15.65 -2.52
C SER A 86 -2.14 15.72 -1.36
N GLU A 87 -2.38 16.93 -0.84
CA GLU A 87 -3.40 17.15 0.19
C GLU A 87 -4.80 16.70 -0.26
N ALA A 88 -5.15 16.91 -1.52
CA ALA A 88 -6.43 16.48 -2.09
C ALA A 88 -6.55 14.95 -2.12
N GLU A 89 -5.53 14.24 -2.59
CA GLU A 89 -5.50 12.78 -2.58
C GLU A 89 -5.56 12.23 -1.16
N MET A 90 -4.92 12.91 -0.20
CA MET A 90 -4.95 12.53 1.21
C MET A 90 -6.34 12.70 1.83
N GLN A 91 -7.05 13.78 1.50
CA GLN A 91 -8.42 14.01 1.95
C GLN A 91 -9.38 12.97 1.37
N GLU A 92 -9.29 12.71 0.07
CA GLU A 92 -10.10 11.69 -0.61
C GLU A 92 -9.80 10.29 -0.03
N PHE A 93 -8.52 9.96 0.16
CA PHE A 93 -8.09 8.70 0.73
C PHE A 93 -8.62 8.50 2.15
N SER A 94 -8.50 9.52 3.01
CA SER A 94 -9.02 9.49 4.38
C SER A 94 -10.53 9.29 4.40
N TYR A 95 -11.25 10.00 3.53
CA TYR A 95 -12.70 9.86 3.38
C TYR A 95 -13.09 8.44 2.95
N VAL A 96 -12.44 7.89 1.93
CA VAL A 96 -12.71 6.54 1.42
C VAL A 96 -12.38 5.47 2.47
N LEU A 97 -11.27 5.61 3.21
CA LEU A 97 -10.92 4.71 4.30
C LEU A 97 -11.96 4.76 5.42
N SER A 98 -12.32 5.97 5.86
CA SER A 98 -13.29 6.18 6.94
C SER A 98 -14.66 5.61 6.57
N LYS A 99 -15.11 5.83 5.33
CA LYS A 99 -16.36 5.28 4.81
C LYS A 99 -16.33 3.74 4.75
N LYS A 100 -15.21 3.15 4.31
CA LYS A 100 -15.05 1.68 4.28
C LYS A 100 -14.99 1.08 5.68
N ALA A 101 -14.31 1.74 6.62
CA ALA A 101 -14.27 1.32 8.02
C ALA A 101 -15.67 1.40 8.65
N TYR A 102 -16.39 2.50 8.41
CA TYR A 102 -17.77 2.68 8.87
C TYR A 102 -18.70 1.61 8.31
N HIS A 103 -18.68 1.36 7.00
CA HIS A 103 -19.49 0.29 6.40
C HIS A 103 -19.11 -1.09 6.94
N SER A 104 -17.82 -1.39 7.08
CA SER A 104 -17.39 -2.67 7.65
C SER A 104 -17.84 -2.86 9.10
N ILE A 105 -18.01 -1.78 9.87
CA ILE A 105 -18.51 -1.82 11.25
C ILE A 105 -20.05 -1.89 11.26
N SER A 106 -20.75 -1.17 10.37
CA SER A 106 -22.21 -1.21 10.29
C SER A 106 -22.74 -2.55 9.77
N ASP A 107 -22.00 -3.19 8.86
CA ASP A 107 -22.36 -4.50 8.30
C ASP A 107 -22.10 -5.63 9.32
N GLY A 108 -21.30 -5.35 10.36
CA GLY A 108 -21.10 -6.22 11.52
C GLY A 108 -22.23 -6.08 12.53
N HIS A 109 -23.46 -6.46 12.14
CA HIS A 109 -24.57 -6.83 13.03
C HIS A 109 -24.57 -6.19 14.44
N LEU A 110 -24.79 -4.88 14.52
CA LEU A 110 -25.29 -4.25 15.75
C LEU A 110 -26.79 -4.51 15.85
N TRP A 111 -27.15 -5.73 16.29
CA TRP A 111 -28.47 -5.97 16.85
C TRP A 111 -28.36 -5.81 18.37
N PHE A 112 -29.12 -4.86 18.92
CA PHE A 112 -29.49 -4.84 20.34
C PHE A 112 -30.52 -5.93 20.64
#